data_AF-A0A2Z6S621-F1
#
_entry.id   AF-A0A2Z6S621-F1
#
_cell.length_a   1.000
_cell.length_b   1.000
_cell.length_c   1.000
_cell.angle_alpha   90.00
_cell.angle_beta   90.00
_cell.angle_gamma   90.00
#
_symmetry.space_group_name_H-M   'P 1'
#
loop_
_entity.id
_entity.type
_entity.pdbx_description
1 polymer ?
#
loop_
_entity_poly.entity_id
_entity_poly.type
_entity_poly.pdbx_seq_one_letter_code
_entity_poly.pdbx_strand_id
1 'polypeptide(L)'
;MILNIAFPETNIWLIHIMSSLCRKPKLYHSLYNILFIANVVSHSYRYKRLLEKIRQQNIKPENRLLTGPKIWNIAVIDNIDFMERTYAYSNIFDAIRKSVHATLRMVFQFVMPVEL
;
A
#
# COMPACT_ATOMS: atom_id res chain seq x y z
N MET A 1 26.54 -6.28 11.54
CA MET A 1 27.32 -5.03 11.66
C MET A 1 27.29 -4.31 10.32
N ILE A 2 26.26 -3.48 10.07
CA ILE A 2 26.06 -2.73 8.80
C ILE A 2 26.23 -1.20 9.03
N LEU A 3 26.41 -0.77 10.28
CA LEU A 3 26.09 0.59 10.71
C LEU A 3 27.19 1.65 10.49
N ASN A 4 28.43 1.29 10.11
CA ASN A 4 29.53 2.25 9.92
C ASN A 4 30.13 2.20 8.51
N ILE A 5 29.29 2.18 7.47
CA ILE A 5 29.77 2.45 6.10
C ILE A 5 29.77 3.97 5.92
N ALA A 6 30.96 4.57 6.00
CA ALA A 6 31.21 5.95 5.61
C ALA A 6 31.77 5.95 4.18
N PHE A 7 31.26 6.84 3.32
CA PHE A 7 31.85 7.07 2.01
C PHE A 7 33.05 8.01 2.20
N PRO A 8 34.31 7.54 2.08
CA PRO A 8 35.49 8.29 2.53
C PRO A 8 35.65 9.64 1.83
N GLU A 9 35.18 9.74 0.60
CA GLU A 9 35.36 10.92 -0.25
C GLU A 9 34.27 11.98 -0.07
N THR A 10 33.15 11.65 0.58
CA THR A 10 31.98 12.55 0.62
C THR A 10 31.62 13.06 2.02
N ASN A 11 32.30 12.62 3.08
CA ASN A 11 31.94 12.93 4.49
C ASN A 11 30.46 12.63 4.84
N ILE A 12 29.76 11.84 4.01
CA ILE A 12 28.36 11.50 4.23
C ILE A 12 28.28 10.09 4.82
N TRP A 13 27.65 10.01 5.99
CA TRP A 13 27.39 8.75 6.67
C TRP A 13 26.15 8.08 6.10
N LEU A 14 26.21 6.76 5.87
CA LEU A 14 25.07 5.99 5.38
C LEU A 14 23.82 6.19 6.26
N ILE A 15 23.98 6.27 7.59
CA ILE A 15 22.87 6.53 8.53
C ILE A 15 22.20 7.88 8.27
N HIS A 16 22.97 8.91 7.90
CA HIS A 16 22.43 10.23 7.58
C HIS A 16 21.66 10.22 6.27
N ILE A 17 22.14 9.48 5.26
CA ILE A 17 21.41 9.25 4.00
C ILE A 17 20.09 8.53 4.30
N MET A 18 20.15 7.40 5.03
CA MET A 18 18.98 6.59 5.35
C MET A 18 17.94 7.37 6.16
N SER A 19 18.35 8.13 7.17
CA SER A 19 17.44 8.96 7.97
C SER A 19 16.81 10.11 7.16
N SER A 20 17.57 10.73 6.24
CA SER A 20 17.04 11.74 5.32
C SER A 20 16.02 11.15 4.34
N LEU A 21 16.31 9.97 3.78
CA LEU A 21 15.40 9.24 2.91
C LEU A 21 14.11 8.82 3.65
N CYS A 22 14.21 8.39 4.90
CA CYS A 22 13.05 8.07 5.74
C CYS A 22 12.16 9.29 6.04
N ARG A 23 12.72 10.50 6.08
CA ARG A 23 11.95 11.73 6.33
C ARG A 23 11.22 12.26 5.09
N LYS A 24 11.56 11.78 3.89
CA LYS A 24 10.96 12.23 2.62
C LYS A 24 10.20 11.08 1.95
N PRO A 25 8.86 11.04 2.06
CA PRO A 25 8.04 9.96 1.49
C PRO A 25 8.25 9.74 -0.02
N LYS A 26 8.59 10.82 -0.75
CA LYS A 26 8.90 10.77 -2.19
C LYS A 26 10.10 9.87 -2.52
N LEU A 27 10.98 9.61 -1.55
CA LEU A 27 12.24 8.90 -1.72
C LEU A 27 12.23 7.50 -1.14
N TYR A 28 11.08 6.98 -0.70
CA TYR A 28 10.96 5.62 -0.18
C TYR A 28 11.37 4.56 -1.20
N HIS A 29 11.17 4.81 -2.50
CA HIS A 29 11.65 3.90 -3.53
C HIS A 29 13.19 3.80 -3.53
N SER A 30 13.89 4.94 -3.42
CA SER A 30 15.34 4.99 -3.34
C SER A 30 15.86 4.28 -2.09
N LEU A 31 15.23 4.51 -0.93
CA LEU A 31 15.52 3.80 0.31
C LEU A 31 15.39 2.28 0.12
N TYR A 32 14.28 1.85 -0.47
CA TYR A 32 14.00 0.44 -0.71
C TYR A 32 15.05 -0.20 -1.65
N ASN A 33 15.46 0.51 -2.70
CA ASN A 33 16.49 0.02 -3.61
C ASN A 33 17.85 -0.13 -2.92
N ILE A 34 18.22 0.80 -2.04
CA ILE A 34 19.45 0.67 -1.22
C ILE A 34 19.37 -0.58 -0.33
N LEU A 35 18.23 -0.80 0.34
CA LEU A 35 18.02 -1.98 1.18
C LEU A 35 18.03 -3.29 0.39
N PHE A 36 17.51 -3.28 -0.84
CA PHE A 36 17.55 -4.42 -1.75
C PHE A 36 18.99 -4.72 -2.21
N ILE A 37 19.75 -3.72 -2.63
CA ILE A 37 21.17 -3.87 -3.03
C ILE A 37 22.01 -4.36 -1.83
N ALA A 38 21.72 -3.85 -0.63
CA ALA A 38 22.37 -4.29 0.60
C ALA A 38 21.92 -5.69 1.08
N ASN A 39 21.07 -6.40 0.32
CA ASN A 39 20.49 -7.70 0.66
C ASN A 39 19.75 -7.73 2.00
N VAL A 40 19.28 -6.58 2.48
CA VAL A 40 18.42 -6.49 3.68
C VAL A 40 16.99 -6.93 3.33
N VAL A 41 16.58 -6.74 2.08
CA VAL A 41 15.26 -7.13 1.58
C VAL A 41 15.42 -8.06 0.38
N SER A 42 14.70 -9.18 0.37
CA SER A 42 14.83 -10.25 -0.63
C SER A 42 14.23 -9.93 -2.00
N HIS A 43 13.31 -8.96 -2.08
CA HIS A 43 12.56 -8.69 -3.29
C HIS A 43 12.52 -7.21 -3.62
N SER A 44 12.57 -6.88 -4.91
CA SER A 44 12.47 -5.51 -5.39
C SER A 44 11.11 -4.88 -5.07
N TYR A 45 11.09 -3.55 -4.99
CA TYR A 45 9.86 -2.79 -4.76
C TYR A 45 8.81 -3.08 -5.85
N ARG A 46 9.26 -3.18 -7.11
CA ARG A 46 8.42 -3.51 -8.27
C ARG A 46 7.72 -4.86 -8.10
N TYR A 47 8.45 -5.87 -7.63
CA TYR A 47 7.89 -7.20 -7.39
C TYR A 47 6.77 -7.17 -6.34
N LYS A 48 6.97 -6.46 -5.22
CA LYS A 48 5.92 -6.30 -4.19
C LYS A 48 4.66 -5.64 -4.75
N ARG A 49 4.78 -4.57 -5.54
CA ARG A 49 3.62 -3.93 -6.18
C ARG A 49 2.88 -4.84 -7.14
N LEU A 50 3.63 -5.66 -7.90
CA LEU A 50 3.03 -6.63 -8.82
C LEU A 50 2.27 -7.72 -8.04
N LEU A 51 2.82 -8.23 -6.94
CA LEU A 51 2.13 -9.14 -6.04
C LEU A 51 0.87 -8.51 -5.43
N GLU A 52 0.92 -7.25 -5.00
CA GLU A 52 -0.25 -6.54 -4.48
C GLU A 52 -1.36 -6.43 -5.54
N LYS A 53 -1.00 -6.11 -6.79
CA LYS A 53 -1.97 -6.06 -7.90
C LYS A 53 -2.60 -7.43 -8.16
N ILE A 54 -1.80 -8.50 -8.17
CA ILE A 54 -2.30 -9.87 -8.33
C ILE A 54 -3.22 -10.23 -7.17
N ARG A 55 -2.84 -9.91 -5.93
CA ARG A 55 -3.69 -10.14 -4.74
C ARG A 55 -5.01 -9.40 -4.86
N GLN A 56 -4.98 -8.11 -5.23
CA GLN A 56 -6.19 -7.31 -5.45
C GLN A 56 -7.11 -7.93 -6.50
N GLN A 57 -6.56 -8.40 -7.63
CA GLN A 57 -7.34 -9.04 -8.69
C GLN A 57 -7.92 -10.40 -8.29
N ASN A 58 -7.20 -11.16 -7.46
CA ASN A 58 -7.61 -12.50 -7.03
C ASN A 58 -8.50 -12.51 -5.78
N ILE A 59 -8.68 -11.38 -5.10
CA ILE A 59 -9.56 -11.30 -3.92
C ILE A 59 -11.02 -11.44 -4.36
N LYS A 60 -11.68 -12.48 -3.86
CA LYS A 60 -13.13 -12.64 -3.92
C LYS A 60 -13.74 -12.12 -2.61
N PRO A 61 -14.36 -10.92 -2.60
CA PRO A 61 -14.85 -10.30 -1.36
C PRO A 61 -16.00 -11.07 -0.72
N GLU A 62 -16.79 -11.76 -1.53
CA GLU A 62 -17.86 -12.68 -1.13
C GLU A 62 -17.43 -13.76 -0.14
N ASN A 63 -16.18 -14.26 -0.24
CA ASN A 63 -15.64 -15.25 0.68
C ASN A 63 -15.45 -14.72 2.11
N ARG A 64 -15.51 -13.41 2.32
CA ARG A 64 -15.37 -12.77 3.64
C ARG A 64 -16.72 -12.44 4.29
N LEU A 65 -17.83 -12.65 3.57
CA LEU A 65 -19.16 -12.39 4.10
C LEU A 65 -19.59 -13.53 5.02
N LEU A 66 -20.27 -13.17 6.11
CA LEU A 66 -20.94 -14.14 6.96
C LEU A 66 -22.07 -14.80 6.18
N THR A 67 -22.15 -16.12 6.26
CA THR A 67 -23.19 -16.93 5.64
C THR A 67 -23.96 -17.69 6.71
N GLY A 68 -25.28 -17.73 6.60
CA GLY A 68 -26.15 -18.44 7.55
C GLY A 68 -27.59 -17.91 7.55
N PRO A 69 -28.56 -18.70 8.05
CA PRO A 69 -29.97 -18.33 8.03
C PRO A 69 -30.30 -17.12 8.90
N LYS A 70 -29.46 -16.82 9.91
CA LYS A 70 -29.61 -15.65 10.82
C LYS A 70 -28.88 -14.40 10.34
N ILE A 71 -28.21 -14.42 9.19
CA ILE A 71 -27.45 -13.28 8.71
C ILE A 71 -28.35 -12.38 7.86
N TRP A 72 -28.52 -11.14 8.30
CA TRP A 72 -29.23 -10.12 7.56
C TRP A 72 -28.26 -9.11 6.95
N ASN A 73 -28.24 -9.01 5.62
CA ASN A 73 -27.45 -8.03 4.90
C ASN A 73 -28.24 -6.72 4.82
N ILE A 74 -27.84 -5.71 5.59
CA ILE A 74 -28.54 -4.44 5.73
C ILE A 74 -28.29 -3.56 4.50
N ALA A 75 -27.02 -3.41 4.13
CA ALA A 75 -26.63 -2.53 3.03
C ALA A 75 -25.28 -2.96 2.46
N VAL A 76 -25.09 -2.69 1.17
CA VAL A 76 -23.82 -2.77 0.48
C VAL A 76 -23.52 -1.38 -0.04
N ILE A 77 -22.38 -0.81 0.37
CA ILE A 77 -21.86 0.38 -0.28
C ILE A 77 -20.69 -0.06 -1.15
N ASP A 78 -20.87 0.09 -2.45
CA ASP A 78 -19.82 -0.16 -3.42
C ASP A 78 -19.31 1.15 -4.02
N ASN A 79 -18.15 1.08 -4.64
CA ASN A 79 -17.57 2.14 -5.43
C ASN A 79 -17.30 3.46 -4.68
N ILE A 80 -16.92 3.38 -3.40
CA ILE A 80 -16.41 4.54 -2.68
C ILE A 80 -15.01 4.85 -3.23
N ASP A 81 -14.90 5.96 -3.95
CA ASP A 81 -13.61 6.47 -4.43
C ASP A 81 -12.93 7.30 -3.33
N PHE A 82 -11.79 6.83 -2.85
CA PHE A 82 -10.92 7.66 -2.02
C PHE A 82 -10.08 8.59 -2.90
N MET A 83 -10.20 9.90 -2.68
CA MET A 83 -9.26 10.88 -3.22
C MET A 83 -8.13 11.12 -2.22
N GLU A 84 -6.93 10.63 -2.52
CA GLU A 84 -5.75 10.98 -1.74
C GLU A 84 -5.30 12.40 -2.09
N ARG A 85 -5.33 13.31 -1.10
CA ARG A 85 -5.05 14.75 -1.29
C ARG A 85 -3.59 15.04 -1.62
N THR A 86 -2.66 14.11 -1.34
CA THR A 86 -1.22 14.34 -1.43
C THR A 86 -0.47 13.08 -1.87
N TYR A 87 -0.17 12.95 -3.16
CA TYR A 87 0.84 11.99 -3.61
C TYR A 87 2.25 12.58 -3.59
N ALA A 88 3.18 11.72 -3.21
CA ALA A 88 4.62 11.97 -3.18
C ALA A 88 5.23 12.03 -4.60
N TYR A 89 4.69 11.28 -5.55
CA TYR A 89 5.12 11.30 -6.96
C TYR A 89 4.23 12.21 -7.79
N SER A 90 4.83 13.22 -8.41
CA SER A 90 4.22 14.01 -9.48
C SER A 90 3.86 13.09 -10.65
N ASN A 91 2.57 12.93 -10.94
CA ASN A 91 2.09 12.30 -12.16
C ASN A 91 2.50 13.16 -13.36
N ILE A 92 3.31 12.59 -14.26
CA ILE A 92 3.64 13.17 -15.57
C ILE A 92 2.58 12.74 -16.62
N PHE A 93 1.62 11.89 -16.23
CA PHE A 93 0.50 11.50 -17.07
C PHE A 93 -0.81 11.97 -16.46
N ASP A 94 -1.53 12.74 -17.27
CA ASP A 94 -2.92 13.17 -17.16
C ASP A 94 -3.20 14.46 -16.37
N ALA A 95 -3.25 15.58 -17.11
CA ALA A 95 -3.70 16.89 -16.62
C ALA A 95 -5.22 16.93 -16.31
N ILE A 96 -5.99 15.89 -16.65
CA ILE A 96 -7.45 15.85 -16.51
C ILE A 96 -7.90 14.99 -15.31
N ARG A 97 -7.12 13.99 -14.86
CA ARG A 97 -7.49 13.10 -13.74
C ARG A 97 -6.44 13.10 -12.62
N LYS A 98 -6.57 14.05 -11.69
CA LYS A 98 -5.74 14.21 -10.47
C LYS A 98 -6.02 13.18 -9.36
N SER A 99 -6.39 11.94 -9.67
CA SER A 99 -6.79 10.97 -8.65
C SER A 99 -6.26 9.56 -8.94
N VAL A 100 -5.67 8.94 -7.93
CA VAL A 100 -5.60 7.48 -7.83
C VAL A 100 -6.88 7.07 -7.12
N HIS A 101 -7.69 6.26 -7.79
CA HIS A 101 -8.94 5.75 -7.23
C HIS A 101 -8.61 4.48 -6.46
N ALA A 102 -8.72 4.53 -5.13
CA ALA A 102 -8.88 3.33 -4.33
C ALA A 102 -10.38 3.13 -4.12
N THR A 103 -10.92 2.08 -4.74
CA THR A 103 -12.34 1.74 -4.65
C THR A 103 -12.57 0.89 -3.41
N LEU A 104 -13.39 1.39 -2.49
CA LEU A 104 -13.79 0.69 -1.29
C LEU A 104 -15.21 0.14 -1.44
N ARG A 105 -15.35 -1.15 -1.09
CA ARG A 105 -16.61 -1.87 -0.99
C ARG A 105 -16.82 -2.29 0.46
N MET A 106 -17.94 -1.89 1.05
CA MET A 106 -18.35 -2.20 2.41
C MET A 106 -19.67 -2.96 2.39
N VAL A 107 -19.80 -3.96 3.27
CA VAL A 107 -21.04 -4.70 3.48
C VAL A 107 -21.39 -4.64 4.96
N PHE A 108 -22.62 -4.22 5.26
CA PHE A 108 -23.15 -4.17 6.62
C PHE A 108 -24.00 -5.42 6.85
N GLN A 109 -23.50 -6.32 7.70
CA GLN A 109 -24.18 -7.55 8.08
C GLN A 109 -24.58 -7.49 9.54
N PHE A 110 -25.77 -8.00 9.85
CA PHE A 110 -26.30 -8.10 11.20
C PHE A 110 -26.72 -9.54 11.47
N VAL A 111 -26.39 -10.05 12.66
CA VAL A 111 -26.83 -11.38 13.09
C VAL A 111 -28.14 -11.22 13.85
N MET A 112 -29.21 -11.78 13.31
CA MET A 112 -30.52 -11.72 13.95
C MET A 112 -30.57 -12.66 15.18
N PRO A 113 -31.26 -12.26 16.25
CA PRO A 113 -31.41 -13.08 17.45
C PRO A 113 -32.32 -14.30 17.23
N VAL A 114 -33.18 -14.26 16.20
CA VAL A 114 -34.16 -15.30 15.85
C VAL A 114 -34.02 -15.61 14.36
N GLU A 115 -34.31 -16.86 13.97
CA GLU A 115 -34.37 -17.27 12.57
C GLU A 115 -35.62 -16.66 11.89
N LEU A 116 -35.50 -16.32 10.61
CA LEU A 116 -36.64 -15.88 9.79
C LEU A 116 -37.56 -17.05 9.45
#